data_AF-A0A5K3FEH5-F1
#
_entry.id   AF-A0A5K3FEH5-F1
#
_cell.length_a   1.000
_cell.length_b   1.000
_cell.length_c   1.000
_cell.angle_alpha   90.00
_cell.angle_beta   90.00
_cell.angle_gamma   90.00
#
_symmetry.space_group_name_H-M   'P 1'
#
loop_
_entity.id
_entity.type
_entity.pdbx_description
1 polymer ?
#
loop_
_entity_poly.entity_id
_entity_poly.type
_entity_poly.pdbx_seq_one_letter_code
_entity_poly.pdbx_strand_id
1 'polypeptide(L)'
;MLNTDGDSLFDVLSAPEGKGHSLLSSLRVLSVRGSLSVSGCKRGGTGLVLGDEALSGETWMLCEDFCKDTTTKPSGDVFIACLSRLLDASNFHIQTLDVGCCNLTEGCLPNLQRLLAAPSTTLTSLSCDRNPGLRKGTVWANVLSTSGQASSPLVSLCIDIPLLVTEGDLTATVEAVARKFSPSTCPTPLQEFTLIGSVTWPSEIPIGKKMPLSSTVLTALAQQESTFLDRFLSHVALSFAGRFRKLANVSHQPPRTVFSIR
;
A
#
# COMPACT_ATOMS: atom_id res chain seq x y z
N MET A 1 -0.57 -20.44 20.13
CA MET A 1 -1.51 -20.90 19.09
C MET A 1 -2.46 -19.76 18.81
N LEU A 2 -2.13 -18.90 17.84
CA LEU A 2 -3.15 -18.05 17.21
C LEU A 2 -3.83 -18.95 16.19
N ASN A 3 -5.00 -19.47 16.56
CA ASN A 3 -5.79 -20.34 15.69
C ASN A 3 -6.28 -19.48 14.52
N THR A 4 -5.99 -19.89 13.29
CA THR A 4 -6.26 -19.17 12.04
C THR A 4 -7.74 -19.16 11.63
N ASP A 5 -8.65 -19.20 12.59
CA ASP A 5 -10.06 -18.93 12.35
C ASP A 5 -10.21 -17.41 12.32
N GLY A 6 -10.85 -16.85 11.29
CA GLY A 6 -11.07 -15.41 11.15
C GLY A 6 -11.80 -14.75 12.32
N ASP A 7 -12.30 -15.56 13.25
CA ASP A 7 -12.93 -15.19 14.51
C ASP A 7 -11.89 -14.84 15.60
N SER A 8 -10.70 -15.44 15.61
CA SER A 8 -9.68 -15.13 16.64
C SER A 8 -9.06 -13.73 16.48
N LEU A 9 -8.83 -13.30 15.23
CA LEU A 9 -8.39 -11.95 14.92
C LEU A 9 -9.52 -10.94 15.15
N PHE A 10 -10.77 -11.35 14.89
CA PHE A 10 -11.95 -10.58 15.24
C PHE A 10 -12.06 -10.44 16.77
N ASP A 11 -11.76 -11.46 17.56
CA ASP A 11 -11.81 -11.44 19.02
C ASP A 11 -10.65 -10.63 19.65
N VAL A 12 -9.48 -10.61 19.02
CA VAL A 12 -8.35 -9.76 19.45
C VAL A 12 -8.62 -8.28 19.15
N LEU A 13 -9.31 -8.00 18.03
CA LEU A 13 -9.63 -6.63 17.61
C LEU A 13 -10.95 -6.14 18.22
N SER A 14 -11.93 -7.01 18.44
CA SER A 14 -13.21 -6.68 19.06
C SER A 14 -13.04 -6.67 20.57
N ALA A 15 -13.23 -5.51 21.20
CA ALA A 15 -13.18 -5.42 22.66
C ALA A 15 -14.23 -6.38 23.27
N PRO A 16 -13.91 -7.08 24.39
CA PRO A 16 -14.89 -7.88 25.08
C PRO A 16 -16.05 -6.97 25.51
N GLU A 17 -17.27 -7.36 25.12
CA GLU A 17 -18.50 -6.66 25.48
C GLU A 17 -18.54 -6.45 27.01
N GLY A 18 -18.40 -5.19 27.45
CA GLY A 18 -18.51 -4.88 28.89
C GLY A 18 -17.68 -3.72 29.44
N LYS A 19 -16.74 -3.13 28.68
CA LYS A 19 -16.04 -1.89 29.11
C LYS A 19 -16.08 -0.83 28.00
N GLY A 20 -16.77 0.27 28.30
CA GLY A 20 -17.32 1.26 27.36
C GLY A 20 -16.37 2.13 26.52
N HIS A 21 -15.17 1.66 26.18
CA HIS A 21 -14.35 2.28 25.13
C HIS A 21 -13.59 1.19 24.38
N SER A 22 -13.94 0.95 23.11
CA SER A 22 -13.17 0.02 22.30
C SER A 22 -11.77 0.60 22.11
N LEU A 23 -10.73 -0.17 22.46
CA LEU A 23 -9.33 0.20 22.26
C LEU A 23 -9.02 0.56 20.78
N LEU A 24 -9.90 0.18 19.86
CA LEU A 24 -9.81 0.50 18.44
C LEU A 24 -10.39 1.86 18.05
N SER A 25 -11.22 2.49 18.89
CA SER A 25 -11.82 3.80 18.55
C SER A 25 -10.78 4.90 18.32
N SER A 26 -9.63 4.81 19.00
CA SER A 26 -8.47 5.69 18.83
C SER A 26 -7.41 5.15 17.85
N LEU A 27 -7.56 3.93 17.33
CA LEU A 27 -6.61 3.38 16.36
C LEU A 27 -6.60 4.23 15.09
N ARG A 28 -5.44 4.80 14.74
CA ARG A 28 -5.24 5.55 13.49
C ARG A 28 -4.27 4.87 12.55
N VAL A 29 -3.29 4.16 13.09
CA VAL A 29 -2.25 3.48 12.30
C VAL A 29 -2.25 2.00 12.63
N LEU A 30 -2.48 1.17 11.61
CA LEU A 30 -2.39 -0.28 11.69
C LEU A 30 -1.28 -0.76 10.75
N SER A 31 -0.20 -1.28 11.33
CA SER A 31 0.92 -1.83 10.58
C SER A 31 1.10 -3.32 10.88
N VAL A 32 1.00 -4.12 9.84
CA VAL A 32 1.17 -5.55 9.83
C VAL A 32 2.16 -5.84 8.71
N ARG A 33 3.46 -5.96 9.01
CA ARG A 33 4.48 -6.30 8.01
C ARG A 33 5.16 -7.60 8.34
N GLY A 34 5.42 -8.43 7.33
CA GLY A 34 6.25 -9.64 7.46
C GLY A 34 5.68 -10.74 8.37
N SER A 35 4.45 -10.57 8.84
CA SER A 35 3.79 -11.38 9.86
C SER A 35 3.45 -12.81 9.44
N LEU A 36 3.86 -13.27 8.24
CA LEU A 36 3.46 -14.57 7.70
C LEU A 36 4.64 -15.43 7.23
N SER A 37 5.88 -14.97 7.46
CA SER A 37 7.08 -15.76 7.17
C SER A 37 8.32 -15.24 7.89
N VAL A 38 8.92 -16.04 8.78
CA VAL A 38 10.39 -16.21 8.87
C VAL A 38 10.71 -17.58 9.49
N SER A 39 11.37 -18.44 8.71
CA SER A 39 12.09 -19.60 9.23
C SER A 39 13.44 -19.17 9.80
N GLY A 40 13.70 -19.47 11.07
CA GLY A 40 15.05 -19.52 11.62
C GLY A 40 15.51 -18.31 12.41
N CYS A 41 15.06 -18.20 13.67
CA CYS A 41 15.92 -17.66 14.72
C CYS A 41 15.66 -18.42 16.04
N LYS A 42 16.73 -18.85 16.70
CA LYS A 42 16.69 -19.49 18.03
C LYS A 42 16.96 -18.39 19.06
N ARG A 43 15.99 -18.05 19.92
CA ARG A 43 16.13 -17.93 21.39
C ARG A 43 14.85 -17.36 22.03
N GLY A 44 14.67 -17.71 23.30
CA GLY A 44 13.39 -17.66 24.02
C GLY A 44 12.90 -16.27 24.41
N GLY A 45 11.57 -16.19 24.59
CA GLY A 45 10.86 -15.02 25.11
C GLY A 45 9.38 -15.07 24.72
N THR A 46 8.54 -15.80 25.45
CA THR A 46 7.09 -15.84 25.20
C THR A 46 6.46 -14.46 25.41
N GLY A 47 6.09 -13.77 24.33
CA GLY A 47 5.38 -12.49 24.41
C GLY A 47 4.95 -11.95 23.05
N LEU A 48 3.70 -11.46 23.00
CA LEU A 48 3.20 -10.54 21.98
C LEU A 48 3.95 -9.23 22.22
N VAL A 49 4.86 -8.84 21.32
CA VAL A 49 5.66 -7.63 21.51
C VAL A 49 4.80 -6.42 21.15
N LEU A 50 4.04 -5.95 22.14
CA LEU A 50 3.67 -4.55 22.25
C LEU A 50 5.00 -3.80 22.36
N GLY A 51 5.38 -3.08 21.30
CA GLY A 51 6.63 -2.33 21.29
C GLY A 51 6.63 -1.26 22.38
N ASP A 52 7.15 -1.62 23.55
CA ASP A 52 7.46 -0.70 24.63
C ASP A 52 8.79 -0.05 24.29
N GLU A 53 8.77 0.86 23.31
CA GLU A 53 9.64 2.02 23.20
C GLU A 53 9.29 2.83 21.94
N ALA A 54 8.55 3.92 22.17
CA ALA A 54 8.50 5.15 21.38
C ALA A 54 7.76 5.16 20.02
N LEU A 55 6.44 4.93 20.02
CA LEU A 55 5.52 5.72 19.17
C LEU A 55 4.23 5.97 19.99
N SER A 56 3.78 7.22 20.06
CA SER A 56 2.58 7.67 20.78
C SER A 56 1.39 6.70 20.64
N GLY A 57 0.57 6.57 21.69
CA GLY A 57 -0.50 5.56 21.91
C GLY A 57 -1.63 5.39 20.88
N GLU A 58 -1.38 5.65 19.60
CA GLU A 58 -2.30 5.58 18.45
C GLU A 58 -1.81 4.64 17.33
N THR A 59 -0.65 3.99 17.53
CA THR A 59 -0.01 3.12 16.54
C THR A 59 0.04 1.68 17.04
N TRP A 60 -0.53 0.75 16.25
CA TRP A 60 -0.48 -0.68 16.55
C TRP A 60 0.42 -1.37 15.52
N MET A 61 1.45 -2.06 16.01
CA MET A 61 2.39 -2.83 15.22
C MET A 61 2.28 -4.29 15.63
N LEU A 62 1.84 -5.15 14.72
CA LEU A 62 1.90 -6.60 14.91
C LEU A 62 3.23 -7.09 14.33
N CYS A 63 4.24 -7.17 15.19
CA CYS A 63 5.50 -7.87 14.92
C CYS A 63 5.53 -9.15 15.74
N GLU A 64 5.60 -10.32 15.08
CA GLU A 64 5.84 -11.58 15.79
C GLU A 64 7.25 -12.11 15.51
N ASP A 65 8.02 -12.25 16.60
CA ASP A 65 9.21 -13.10 16.71
C ASP A 65 8.85 -14.58 17.01
N PHE A 66 7.62 -15.02 16.75
CA PHE A 66 7.17 -16.38 17.10
C PHE A 66 6.23 -17.00 16.06
N CYS A 67 6.76 -17.89 15.23
CA CYS A 67 6.02 -19.08 14.84
C CYS A 67 6.97 -20.19 14.39
N LYS A 68 7.25 -21.13 15.29
CA LYS A 68 7.68 -22.48 14.89
C LYS A 68 6.39 -23.30 14.75
N ASP A 69 6.28 -23.99 13.62
CA ASP A 69 5.36 -25.11 13.41
C ASP A 69 3.92 -24.83 12.97
N THR A 70 3.72 -24.02 11.93
CA THR A 70 2.59 -24.25 11.01
C THR A 70 3.08 -24.33 9.56
N THR A 71 2.74 -25.44 8.90
CA THR A 71 2.98 -25.65 7.45
C THR A 71 2.08 -24.75 6.58
N THR A 72 1.10 -24.09 7.19
CA THR A 72 0.21 -23.11 6.58
C THR A 72 0.61 -21.71 7.03
N LYS A 73 1.16 -20.92 6.11
CA LYS A 73 1.39 -19.49 6.30
C LYS A 73 0.01 -18.82 6.36
N PRO A 74 -0.32 -18.01 7.38
CA PRO A 74 -1.58 -17.26 7.31
C PRO A 74 -1.54 -16.32 6.09
N SER A 75 -2.69 -16.02 5.49
CA SER A 75 -2.75 -15.21 4.26
C SER A 75 -3.11 -13.77 4.59
N GLY A 76 -2.38 -12.80 4.04
CA GLY A 76 -2.76 -11.38 4.13
C GLY A 76 -4.16 -11.13 3.57
N ASP A 77 -4.63 -11.95 2.63
CA ASP A 77 -5.98 -11.83 2.08
C ASP A 77 -7.05 -12.05 3.16
N VAL A 78 -6.82 -13.00 4.07
CA VAL A 78 -7.71 -13.28 5.22
C VAL A 78 -7.69 -12.10 6.18
N PHE A 79 -6.51 -11.51 6.42
CA PHE A 79 -6.40 -10.32 7.26
C PHE A 79 -7.21 -9.14 6.68
N ILE A 80 -7.06 -8.84 5.39
CA ILE A 80 -7.85 -7.79 4.73
C ILE A 80 -9.34 -8.12 4.75
N ALA A 81 -9.72 -9.39 4.60
CA ALA A 81 -11.11 -9.82 4.74
C ALA A 81 -11.68 -9.55 6.14
N CYS A 82 -10.97 -9.95 7.19
CA CYS A 82 -11.35 -9.67 8.58
C CYS A 82 -11.44 -8.17 8.84
N LEU A 83 -10.45 -7.40 8.39
CA LEU A 83 -10.43 -5.95 8.57
C LEU A 83 -11.62 -5.28 7.87
N SER A 84 -12.00 -5.74 6.67
CA SER A 84 -13.17 -5.24 5.96
C SER A 84 -14.47 -5.52 6.72
N ARG A 85 -14.65 -6.73 7.27
CA ARG A 85 -15.83 -7.08 8.09
C ARG A 85 -15.90 -6.28 9.39
N LEU A 86 -14.74 -6.02 9.99
CA LEU A 86 -14.59 -5.22 11.19
C LEU A 86 -15.00 -3.76 10.93
N LEU A 87 -14.62 -3.17 9.79
CA LEU A 87 -15.05 -1.82 9.39
C LEU A 87 -16.57 -1.73 9.18
N ASP A 88 -17.18 -2.79 8.66
CA ASP A 88 -18.64 -2.86 8.52
C ASP A 88 -19.36 -2.94 9.88
N ALA A 89 -18.71 -3.55 10.88
CA ALA A 89 -19.32 -3.87 12.18
C ALA A 89 -19.08 -2.81 13.29
N SER A 90 -18.17 -1.85 13.12
CA SER A 90 -17.67 -1.06 14.26
C SER A 90 -17.23 0.37 13.95
N ASN A 91 -17.02 1.16 15.03
CA ASN A 91 -16.65 2.58 15.01
C ASN A 91 -15.13 2.84 15.06
N PHE A 92 -14.29 2.04 14.38
CA PHE A 92 -12.86 2.36 14.29
C PHE A 92 -12.50 3.08 12.98
N HIS A 93 -11.52 3.97 13.08
CA HIS A 93 -11.16 4.93 12.04
C HIS A 93 -9.68 4.82 11.72
N ILE A 94 -9.31 3.84 10.89
CA ILE A 94 -7.92 3.69 10.44
C ILE A 94 -7.62 4.74 9.37
N GLN A 95 -6.51 5.45 9.54
CA GLN A 95 -5.98 6.42 8.59
C GLN A 95 -4.82 5.84 7.79
N THR A 96 -3.99 5.02 8.43
CA THR A 96 -2.83 4.39 7.80
C THR A 96 -2.91 2.88 7.96
N LEU A 97 -2.85 2.18 6.84
CA LEU A 97 -2.77 0.71 6.78
C LEU A 97 -1.48 0.31 6.08
N ASP A 98 -0.60 -0.37 6.80
CA ASP A 98 0.58 -1.02 6.21
C ASP A 98 0.40 -2.54 6.28
N VAL A 99 0.34 -3.16 5.11
CA VAL A 99 0.20 -4.60 4.87
C VAL A 99 1.27 -5.07 3.88
N GLY A 100 2.44 -4.43 3.91
CA GLY A 100 3.59 -4.84 3.12
C GLY A 100 4.17 -6.17 3.58
N CYS A 101 4.69 -6.99 2.66
CA CYS A 101 5.19 -8.34 2.97
C CYS A 101 4.16 -9.28 3.62
N CYS A 102 2.86 -9.13 3.33
CA CYS A 102 1.79 -9.95 3.93
C CYS A 102 1.31 -11.10 3.04
N ASN A 103 2.05 -11.44 1.98
CA ASN A 103 1.63 -12.46 1.02
C ASN A 103 0.23 -12.17 0.43
N LEU A 104 -0.07 -10.89 0.17
CA LEU A 104 -1.31 -10.49 -0.50
C LEU A 104 -1.33 -11.00 -1.94
N THR A 105 -2.49 -11.49 -2.36
CA THR A 105 -2.76 -11.96 -3.72
C THR A 105 -3.93 -11.20 -4.34
N GLU A 106 -4.31 -11.54 -5.57
CA GLU A 106 -5.53 -10.99 -6.18
C GLU A 106 -6.79 -11.28 -5.36
N GLY A 107 -6.78 -12.30 -4.50
CA GLY A 107 -7.86 -12.62 -3.58
C GLY A 107 -8.18 -11.50 -2.56
N CYS A 108 -7.24 -10.59 -2.28
CA CYS A 108 -7.51 -9.46 -1.38
C CYS A 108 -8.35 -8.35 -2.04
N LEU A 109 -8.44 -8.29 -3.37
CA LEU A 109 -9.01 -7.14 -4.10
C LEU A 109 -10.47 -6.82 -3.70
N PRO A 110 -11.39 -7.79 -3.60
CA PRO A 110 -12.77 -7.48 -3.23
C PRO A 110 -12.89 -6.87 -1.82
N ASN A 111 -12.05 -7.34 -0.89
CA ASN A 111 -12.06 -6.86 0.49
C ASN A 111 -11.33 -5.51 0.61
N LEU A 112 -10.28 -5.29 -0.17
CA LEU A 112 -9.62 -3.98 -0.28
C LEU A 112 -10.57 -2.93 -0.88
N GLN A 113 -11.33 -3.31 -1.91
CA GLN A 113 -12.37 -2.45 -2.48
C GLN A 113 -13.45 -2.12 -1.45
N ARG A 114 -13.93 -3.10 -0.69
CA ARG A 114 -14.89 -2.85 0.40
C ARG A 114 -14.32 -1.87 1.43
N LEU A 115 -13.07 -2.10 1.85
CA LEU A 115 -12.38 -1.25 2.83
C LEU A 115 -12.24 0.21 2.36
N LEU A 116 -11.95 0.43 1.08
CA LEU A 116 -11.81 1.75 0.49
C LEU A 116 -13.15 2.41 0.13
N ALA A 117 -14.20 1.62 -0.12
CA ALA A 117 -15.53 2.12 -0.44
C ALA A 117 -16.40 2.38 0.79
N ALA A 118 -16.08 1.76 1.94
CA ALA A 118 -16.84 1.88 3.17
C ALA A 118 -17.05 3.37 3.56
N PRO A 119 -18.29 3.84 3.79
CA PRO A 119 -18.55 5.24 4.11
C PRO A 119 -17.87 5.74 5.39
N SER A 120 -17.61 4.83 6.34
CA SER A 120 -16.91 5.10 7.60
C SER A 120 -15.37 5.13 7.45
N THR A 121 -14.83 4.78 6.28
CA THR A 121 -13.39 4.69 6.10
C THR A 121 -12.73 6.06 6.15
N THR A 122 -11.64 6.15 6.92
CA THR A 122 -10.80 7.35 7.01
C THR A 122 -9.42 7.12 6.40
N LEU A 123 -9.26 6.05 5.60
CA LEU A 123 -7.95 5.62 5.13
C LEU A 123 -7.35 6.66 4.16
N THR A 124 -6.26 7.28 4.58
CA THR A 124 -5.51 8.26 3.80
C THR A 124 -4.21 7.68 3.24
N SER A 125 -3.69 6.61 3.86
CA SER A 125 -2.43 5.97 3.48
C SER A 125 -2.52 4.45 3.44
N LEU A 126 -2.08 3.86 2.33
CA LEU A 126 -2.00 2.41 2.14
C LEU A 126 -0.60 2.01 1.70
N SER A 127 0.01 1.08 2.41
CA SER A 127 1.25 0.41 2.02
C SER A 127 0.98 -1.07 1.80
N CYS A 128 1.24 -1.55 0.58
CA CYS A 128 1.07 -2.96 0.21
C CYS A 128 2.25 -3.48 -0.64
N ASP A 129 3.43 -2.87 -0.46
CA ASP A 129 4.65 -3.29 -1.15
C ASP A 129 5.15 -4.68 -0.69
N ARG A 130 6.07 -5.26 -1.48
CA ARG A 130 6.62 -6.60 -1.29
C ARG A 130 5.55 -7.69 -1.18
N ASN A 131 4.48 -7.57 -1.97
CA ASN A 131 3.46 -8.59 -2.14
C ASN A 131 3.49 -9.07 -3.60
N PRO A 132 4.22 -10.16 -3.92
CA PRO A 132 4.42 -10.58 -5.32
C PRO A 132 3.13 -10.82 -6.10
N GLY A 133 2.07 -11.29 -5.43
CA GLY A 133 0.76 -11.52 -6.04
C GLY A 133 0.09 -10.24 -6.56
N LEU A 134 0.46 -9.06 -6.02
CA LEU A 134 -0.07 -7.77 -6.46
C LEU A 134 0.68 -7.17 -7.66
N ARG A 135 1.83 -7.74 -8.05
CA ARG A 135 2.66 -7.19 -9.14
C ARG A 135 2.10 -7.47 -10.53
N LYS A 136 1.22 -8.45 -10.70
CA LYS A 136 0.62 -8.77 -12.01
C LYS A 136 -0.09 -7.53 -12.58
N GLY A 137 0.18 -7.15 -13.83
CA GLY A 137 -0.25 -5.86 -14.40
C GLY A 137 -1.74 -5.54 -14.19
N THR A 138 -2.62 -6.50 -14.44
CA THR A 138 -4.07 -6.33 -14.23
C THR A 138 -4.47 -6.20 -12.75
N VAL A 139 -3.84 -6.97 -11.86
CA VAL A 139 -4.08 -6.91 -10.41
C VAL A 139 -3.62 -5.56 -9.87
N TRP A 140 -2.43 -5.12 -10.28
CA TRP A 140 -1.86 -3.83 -9.92
C TRP A 140 -2.76 -2.68 -10.39
N ALA A 141 -3.23 -2.73 -11.65
CA ALA A 141 -4.13 -1.74 -12.21
C ALA A 141 -5.46 -1.69 -11.45
N ASN A 142 -5.95 -2.83 -10.97
CA ASN A 142 -7.15 -2.92 -10.14
C ASN A 142 -6.95 -2.31 -8.75
N VAL A 143 -5.81 -2.53 -8.08
CA VAL A 143 -5.49 -1.87 -6.80
C VAL A 143 -5.55 -0.34 -6.97
N LEU A 144 -4.88 0.18 -8.00
CA LEU A 144 -4.84 1.63 -8.24
C LEU A 144 -6.22 2.18 -8.63
N SER A 145 -6.93 1.49 -9.53
CA SER A 145 -8.29 1.90 -9.97
C SER A 145 -9.28 1.93 -8.80
N THR A 146 -9.23 0.91 -7.93
CA THR A 146 -10.06 0.82 -6.73
C THR A 146 -9.85 2.04 -5.83
N SER A 147 -8.59 2.45 -5.64
CA SER A 147 -8.28 3.66 -4.86
C SER A 147 -8.77 4.96 -5.50
N GLY A 148 -9.03 4.97 -6.82
CA GLY A 148 -9.52 6.14 -7.54
C GLY A 148 -11.04 6.32 -7.47
N GLN A 149 -11.78 5.22 -7.31
CA GLN A 149 -13.25 5.17 -7.23
C GLN A 149 -13.77 5.07 -5.79
N ALA A 150 -12.86 4.97 -4.83
CA ALA A 150 -13.12 4.84 -3.42
C ALA A 150 -13.78 6.10 -2.81
N SER A 151 -14.63 5.90 -1.81
CA SER A 151 -15.08 6.96 -0.89
C SER A 151 -13.93 7.48 -0.02
N SER A 152 -12.93 6.62 0.23
CA SER A 152 -11.75 6.94 1.02
C SER A 152 -10.95 8.12 0.46
N PRO A 153 -10.49 9.06 1.31
CA PRO A 153 -9.57 10.13 0.91
C PRO A 153 -8.12 9.61 0.79
N LEU A 154 -7.91 8.52 0.04
CA LEU A 154 -6.58 7.92 -0.10
C LEU A 154 -5.66 8.84 -0.92
N VAL A 155 -4.68 9.43 -0.23
CA VAL A 155 -3.70 10.38 -0.77
C VAL A 155 -2.28 9.81 -0.78
N SER A 156 -2.00 8.72 -0.08
CA SER A 156 -0.71 8.04 -0.10
C SER A 156 -0.86 6.56 -0.44
N LEU A 157 -0.07 6.10 -1.41
CA LEU A 157 0.01 4.68 -1.79
C LEU A 157 1.48 4.26 -1.96
N CYS A 158 1.88 3.17 -1.30
CA CYS A 158 3.15 2.49 -1.49
C CYS A 158 2.91 1.08 -2.03
N ILE A 159 3.42 0.79 -3.23
CA ILE A 159 3.21 -0.49 -3.92
C ILE A 159 4.46 -0.85 -4.73
N ASP A 160 4.67 -2.15 -4.98
CA ASP A 160 5.71 -2.58 -5.91
C ASP A 160 5.42 -2.12 -7.35
N ILE A 161 6.48 -1.98 -8.14
CA ILE A 161 6.37 -1.76 -9.58
C ILE A 161 5.72 -2.99 -10.24
N PRO A 162 4.74 -2.78 -11.15
CA PRO A 162 4.06 -3.87 -11.83
C PRO A 162 5.05 -4.69 -12.66
N LEU A 163 4.77 -5.98 -12.77
CA LEU A 163 5.41 -6.88 -13.71
C LEU A 163 4.74 -6.67 -15.07
N LEU A 164 5.44 -5.98 -15.97
CA LEU A 164 4.97 -5.64 -17.31
C LEU A 164 5.58 -6.62 -18.32
N VAL A 165 4.86 -7.68 -18.65
CA VAL A 165 5.33 -8.72 -19.59
C VAL A 165 4.76 -8.50 -20.98
N THR A 166 3.57 -7.89 -21.07
CA THR A 166 2.85 -7.67 -22.32
C THR A 166 2.46 -6.20 -22.50
N GLU A 167 2.16 -5.79 -23.74
CA GLU A 167 1.54 -4.49 -24.02
C GLU A 167 0.18 -4.33 -23.32
N GLY A 168 -0.54 -5.43 -23.10
CA GLY A 168 -1.79 -5.42 -22.34
C GLY A 168 -1.58 -5.02 -20.89
N ASP A 169 -0.52 -5.52 -20.25
CA ASP A 169 -0.15 -5.13 -18.88
C ASP A 169 0.21 -3.64 -18.81
N LEU A 170 1.00 -3.15 -19.77
CA LEU A 170 1.37 -1.74 -19.86
C LEU A 170 0.13 -0.86 -20.05
N THR A 171 -0.75 -1.21 -21.00
CA THR A 171 -1.97 -0.46 -21.28
C THR A 171 -2.87 -0.37 -20.04
N ALA A 172 -3.14 -1.50 -19.39
CA ALA A 172 -3.99 -1.54 -18.19
C ALA A 172 -3.41 -0.70 -17.04
N THR A 173 -2.10 -0.78 -16.80
CA THR A 173 -1.44 -0.04 -15.72
C THR A 173 -1.37 1.47 -16.01
N VAL A 174 -1.08 1.87 -17.25
CA VAL A 174 -1.08 3.28 -17.68
C VAL A 174 -2.47 3.88 -17.62
N GLU A 175 -3.51 3.17 -18.05
CA GLU A 175 -4.89 3.63 -17.94
C GLU A 175 -5.34 3.81 -16.48
N ALA A 176 -4.95 2.91 -15.58
CA ALA A 176 -5.24 3.05 -14.16
C ALA A 176 -4.55 4.27 -13.55
N VAL A 177 -3.29 4.53 -13.94
CA VAL A 177 -2.55 5.73 -13.54
C VAL A 177 -3.23 6.99 -14.07
N ALA A 178 -3.55 7.04 -15.36
CA ALA A 178 -4.22 8.18 -15.98
C ALA A 178 -5.56 8.48 -15.27
N ARG A 179 -6.35 7.45 -14.95
CA ARG A 179 -7.61 7.61 -14.20
C ARG A 179 -7.41 8.09 -12.76
N LYS A 180 -6.38 7.61 -12.04
CA LYS A 180 -6.12 8.04 -10.66
C LYS A 180 -5.65 9.50 -10.56
N PHE A 181 -4.95 10.00 -11.58
CA PHE A 181 -4.43 11.37 -11.60
C PHE A 181 -5.29 12.34 -12.42
N SER A 182 -6.32 11.88 -13.13
CA SER A 182 -7.20 12.78 -13.88
C SER A 182 -8.21 13.50 -12.98
N PRO A 183 -8.36 14.85 -13.11
CA PRO A 183 -9.40 15.60 -12.41
C PRO A 183 -10.82 15.12 -12.67
N SER A 184 -11.08 14.57 -13.86
CA SER A 184 -12.44 14.18 -14.26
C SER A 184 -12.89 12.85 -13.68
N THR A 185 -11.94 11.99 -13.26
CA THR A 185 -12.24 10.62 -12.81
C THR A 185 -11.87 10.36 -11.36
N CYS A 186 -10.97 11.16 -10.77
CA CYS A 186 -10.59 11.00 -9.36
C CYS A 186 -10.49 12.37 -8.65
N PRO A 187 -11.42 12.70 -7.74
CA PRO A 187 -11.35 13.94 -6.98
C PRO A 187 -10.20 13.95 -5.96
N THR A 188 -9.80 12.76 -5.47
CA THR A 188 -8.76 12.55 -4.45
C THR A 188 -7.52 11.86 -5.06
N PRO A 189 -6.69 12.60 -5.84
CA PRO A 189 -5.48 12.05 -6.44
C PRO A 189 -4.46 11.69 -5.35
N LEU A 190 -3.55 10.76 -5.66
CA LEU A 190 -2.43 10.49 -4.75
C LEU A 190 -1.53 11.72 -4.66
N GLN A 191 -1.33 12.24 -3.47
CA GLN A 191 -0.37 13.30 -3.17
C GLN A 191 1.03 12.73 -2.96
N GLU A 192 1.12 11.47 -2.51
CA GLU A 192 2.35 10.68 -2.47
C GLU A 192 2.11 9.31 -3.13
N PHE A 193 2.94 8.97 -4.10
CA PHE A 193 2.90 7.68 -4.77
C PHE A 193 4.29 7.07 -4.79
N THR A 194 4.47 6.04 -3.98
CA THR A 194 5.74 5.31 -3.83
C THR A 194 5.68 4.03 -4.64
N LEU A 195 6.66 3.88 -5.54
CA LEU A 195 6.91 2.68 -6.32
C LEU A 195 8.16 1.97 -5.79
N ILE A 196 8.03 0.68 -5.45
CA ILE A 196 9.12 -0.17 -4.99
C ILE A 196 9.58 -1.11 -6.11
N GLY A 197 10.84 -0.96 -6.51
CA GLY A 197 11.49 -1.79 -7.52
C GLY A 197 12.74 -1.13 -8.09
N SER A 198 13.59 -1.95 -8.70
CA SER A 198 14.76 -1.43 -9.41
C SER A 198 14.32 -0.76 -10.70
N VAL A 199 14.69 0.51 -10.84
CA VAL A 199 14.43 1.33 -12.03
C VAL A 199 15.66 2.13 -12.34
N THR A 200 15.90 2.35 -13.64
CA THR A 200 16.93 3.26 -14.10
C THR A 200 16.25 4.60 -14.36
N TRP A 201 16.71 5.65 -13.68
CA TRP A 201 16.26 7.02 -13.95
C TRP A 201 17.31 7.75 -14.81
N PRO A 202 16.90 8.75 -15.61
CA PRO A 202 17.83 9.65 -16.29
C PRO A 202 18.80 10.30 -15.28
N SER A 203 20.00 10.61 -15.75
CA SER A 203 21.07 11.25 -14.95
C SER A 203 20.65 12.57 -14.29
N GLU A 204 19.62 13.21 -14.85
CA GLU A 204 18.97 14.44 -14.44
C GLU A 204 18.25 14.32 -13.09
N ILE A 205 18.00 13.10 -12.61
CA ILE A 205 17.44 12.83 -11.28
C ILE A 205 18.53 12.20 -10.42
N PRO A 206 19.24 13.00 -9.61
CA PRO A 206 20.27 12.49 -8.73
C PRO A 206 19.66 11.58 -7.66
N ILE A 207 20.35 10.49 -7.38
CA ILE A 207 19.95 9.55 -6.32
C ILE A 207 19.84 10.28 -4.98
N GLY A 208 18.76 10.02 -4.26
CA GLY A 208 18.46 10.58 -2.94
C GLY A 208 18.01 12.04 -2.95
N LYS A 209 17.94 12.70 -4.12
CA LYS A 209 17.46 14.09 -4.22
C LYS A 209 16.03 14.13 -4.74
N LYS A 210 15.23 14.99 -4.12
CA LYS A 210 13.88 15.30 -4.59
C LYS A 210 13.93 16.48 -5.54
N MET A 211 13.50 16.24 -6.77
CA MET A 211 13.58 17.15 -7.90
C MET A 211 12.18 17.46 -8.44
N PRO A 212 11.94 18.69 -8.93
CA PRO A 212 10.70 19.00 -9.64
C PRO A 212 10.62 18.20 -10.95
N LEU A 213 9.42 17.73 -11.29
CA LEU A 213 9.12 17.13 -12.60
C LEU A 213 9.01 18.25 -13.66
N SER A 214 10.15 18.83 -14.00
CA SER A 214 10.29 19.88 -15.01
C SER A 214 10.19 19.33 -16.44
N SER A 215 10.04 20.23 -17.42
CA SER A 215 10.04 19.85 -18.84
C SER A 215 11.30 19.07 -19.23
N THR A 216 12.47 19.46 -18.71
CA THR A 216 13.75 18.78 -18.98
C THR A 216 13.72 17.32 -18.52
N VAL A 217 13.22 17.08 -17.30
CA VAL A 217 13.10 15.73 -16.74
C VAL A 217 12.11 14.89 -17.54
N LEU A 218 10.96 15.47 -17.90
CA LEU A 218 9.94 14.77 -18.68
C LEU A 218 10.42 14.45 -20.11
N THR A 219 11.20 15.34 -20.74
CA THR A 219 11.81 15.07 -22.04
C THR A 219 12.87 13.98 -21.95
N ALA A 220 13.69 13.98 -20.90
CA ALA A 220 14.69 12.93 -20.69
C ALA A 220 14.05 11.54 -20.51
N LEU A 221 12.92 11.47 -19.79
CA LEU A 221 12.13 10.24 -19.64
C LEU A 221 11.53 9.76 -20.97
N ALA A 222 10.96 10.67 -21.75
CA ALA A 222 10.40 10.35 -23.07
C ALA A 222 11.47 9.80 -24.05
N GLN A 223 12.75 10.18 -23.87
CA GLN A 223 13.86 9.66 -24.67
C GLN A 223 14.34 8.27 -24.21
N GLN A 224 13.98 7.83 -23.00
CA GLN A 224 14.38 6.54 -22.42
C GLN A 224 13.36 5.41 -22.63
N GLU A 225 12.31 5.59 -23.44
CA GLU A 225 11.19 4.66 -23.64
C GLU A 225 11.53 3.34 -24.37
N SER A 226 12.63 2.69 -24.00
CA SER A 226 13.15 1.46 -24.61
C SER A 226 12.49 0.19 -24.09
N THR A 227 11.95 0.22 -22.87
CA THR A 227 11.26 -0.91 -22.23
C THR A 227 9.83 -0.55 -21.80
N PHE A 228 9.00 -1.57 -21.51
CA PHE A 228 7.68 -1.33 -20.91
C PHE A 228 7.76 -0.60 -19.57
N LEU A 229 8.81 -0.86 -18.79
CA LEU A 229 9.03 -0.19 -17.52
C LEU A 229 9.34 1.30 -17.71
N ASP A 230 10.19 1.64 -18.68
CA ASP A 230 10.52 3.03 -18.98
C ASP A 230 9.27 3.79 -19.45
N ARG A 231 8.51 3.20 -20.38
CA ARG A 231 7.23 3.76 -20.86
C ARG A 231 6.24 3.96 -19.70
N PHE A 232 6.11 2.97 -18.82
CA PHE A 232 5.26 3.09 -17.64
C PHE A 232 5.69 4.24 -16.72
N LEU A 233 6.97 4.36 -16.40
CA LEU A 233 7.49 5.44 -15.56
C LEU A 233 7.30 6.82 -16.19
N SER A 234 7.54 6.94 -17.49
CA SER A 234 7.24 8.15 -18.27
C SER A 234 5.77 8.54 -18.14
N HIS A 235 4.85 7.59 -18.29
CA HIS A 235 3.42 7.83 -18.12
C HIS A 235 3.03 8.22 -16.69
N VAL A 236 3.63 7.60 -15.66
CA VAL A 236 3.40 7.99 -14.26
C VAL A 236 3.88 9.42 -14.02
N ALA A 237 5.08 9.76 -14.48
CA ALA A 237 5.65 11.11 -14.33
C ALA A 237 4.81 12.16 -15.06
N LEU A 238 4.40 11.89 -16.31
CA LEU A 238 3.53 12.78 -17.09
C LEU A 238 2.16 12.97 -16.44
N SER A 239 1.54 11.90 -15.95
CA SER A 239 0.22 11.97 -15.30
C SER A 239 0.29 12.74 -13.98
N PHE A 240 1.32 12.50 -13.17
CA PHE A 240 1.54 13.19 -11.90
C PHE A 240 1.85 14.68 -12.12
N ALA A 241 2.73 15.01 -13.08
CA ALA A 241 3.05 16.38 -13.45
C ALA A 241 1.84 17.10 -14.08
N GLY A 242 1.04 16.41 -14.90
CA GLY A 242 -0.20 16.95 -15.46
C GLY A 242 -1.20 17.34 -14.37
N ARG A 243 -1.31 16.52 -13.33
CA ARG A 243 -2.20 16.76 -12.18
C ARG A 243 -1.73 17.89 -11.28
N PHE A 244 -0.45 17.91 -10.89
CA PHE A 244 0.05 18.80 -9.82
C PHE A 244 0.95 19.94 -10.32
N ARG A 245 1.30 19.97 -11.60
CA ARG A 245 2.09 21.02 -12.25
C ARG A 245 3.38 21.32 -11.48
N LYS A 246 3.58 22.57 -11.05
CA LYS A 246 4.78 23.04 -10.36
C LYS A 246 5.00 22.39 -8.99
N LEU A 247 3.97 21.80 -8.40
CA LEU A 247 4.07 21.08 -7.12
C LEU A 247 4.59 19.66 -7.30
N ALA A 248 4.61 19.15 -8.54
CA ALA A 248 4.99 17.78 -8.85
C ALA A 248 6.50 17.57 -8.69
N ASN A 249 6.88 16.63 -7.82
CA ASN A 249 8.26 16.26 -7.59
C ASN A 249 8.44 14.75 -7.69
N VAL A 250 9.67 14.34 -8.00
CA VAL A 250 10.12 12.95 -7.95
C VAL A 250 11.41 12.86 -7.14
N SER A 251 11.54 11.81 -6.34
CA SER A 251 12.81 11.42 -5.72
C SER A 251 13.05 9.95 -5.96
N HIS A 252 14.27 9.62 -6.36
CA HIS A 252 14.68 8.25 -6.61
C HIS A 252 15.81 7.86 -5.66
N GLN A 253 15.60 6.81 -4.88
CA GLN A 253 16.59 6.19 -4.01
C GLN A 253 16.39 4.67 -4.10
N PRO A 254 17.13 3.95 -4.97
CA PRO A 254 16.94 2.53 -5.18
C PRO A 254 16.79 1.73 -3.86
N PRO A 255 15.81 0.81 -3.77
CA PRO A 255 14.83 0.41 -4.78
C PRO A 255 13.53 1.25 -4.76
N ARG A 256 13.55 2.46 -4.21
CA ARG A 256 12.37 3.29 -3.99
C ARG A 256 12.33 4.47 -4.96
N THR A 257 11.17 4.72 -5.55
CA THR A 257 10.87 5.93 -6.30
C THR A 257 9.61 6.56 -5.72
N VAL A 258 9.66 7.86 -5.42
CA VAL A 258 8.54 8.58 -4.79
C VAL A 258 8.15 9.76 -5.65
N PHE A 259 6.92 9.75 -6.13
CA PHE A 259 6.23 10.93 -6.68
C PHE A 259 5.50 11.62 -5.54
N SER A 260 5.72 12.92 -5.36
CA SER A 260 5.07 13.63 -4.25
C SER A 260 4.84 15.10 -4.56
N ILE A 261 3.82 15.68 -3.93
CA ILE A 261 3.62 17.12 -3.93
C ILE A 261 4.62 17.80 -2.96
N ARG A 262 5.01 19.03 -3.26
CA ARG A 262 5.63 20.00 -2.32
C ARG A 262 4.98 21.35 -2.52
#